data_AF-A0A3D5DAY8-F1
#
_entry.id   AF-A0A3D5DAY8-F1
#
_cell.length_a   1.000
_cell.length_b   1.000
_cell.length_c   1.000
_cell.angle_alpha   90.00
_cell.angle_beta   90.00
_cell.angle_gamma   90.00
#
_symmetry.space_group_name_H-M   'P 1'
#
loop_
_entity.id
_entity.type
_entity.pdbx_description
1 polymer ?
#
loop_
_entity_poly.entity_id
_entity_poly.type
_entity_poly.pdbx_seq_one_letter_code
_entity_poly.pdbx_strand_id
1 'polypeptide(L)'
;GDVGKGCCQSLAGQGARVIVTEIDPICALQASMEGYEVMTMDDACEIGDVFVTTTGCCDVITVRHMRKMKNLAIVCNIGHFDSEIQIEALKKYKWLEIKPQVHRVTFPNNKHIIVLAEGRLVNLGCATGHPSFVMSNSFTNQTIAQIEMYNNVNDYPVGVYTIPKLLDEKVARLHLGKLNVKLDTLSRKQSKYLGVPSEGPYKPDHYRY
;
A
#
# COMPACT_ATOMS: atom_id res chain seq x y z
N GLY A 1 -1.29 7.35 -2.05
CA GLY A 1 -0.11 6.98 -1.24
C GLY A 1 0.61 5.73 -1.74
N ASP A 2 1.57 5.18 -0.96
CA ASP A 2 2.48 4.10 -1.41
C ASP A 2 1.78 2.78 -1.77
N VAL A 3 0.85 2.32 -0.92
CA VAL A 3 0.04 1.12 -1.19
C VAL A 3 -0.75 1.31 -2.48
N GLY A 4 -1.42 2.45 -2.63
CA GLY A 4 -2.18 2.79 -3.84
C GLY A 4 -1.34 2.80 -5.11
N LYS A 5 -0.11 3.34 -5.07
CA LYS A 5 0.83 3.33 -6.21
C LYS A 5 1.16 1.90 -6.67
N GLY A 6 1.47 1.02 -5.73
CA GLY A 6 1.73 -0.40 -6.03
C GLY A 6 0.51 -1.12 -6.61
N CYS A 7 -0.69 -0.84 -6.09
CA CYS A 7 -1.94 -1.39 -6.63
C CYS A 7 -2.21 -0.92 -8.07
N CYS A 8 -2.04 0.39 -8.33
CA CYS A 8 -2.22 0.95 -9.67
C CYS A 8 -1.26 0.30 -10.67
N GLN A 9 0.03 0.21 -10.32
CA GLN A 9 1.04 -0.41 -11.17
C GLN A 9 0.74 -1.89 -11.46
N SER A 10 0.29 -2.65 -10.46
CA SER A 10 -0.05 -4.07 -10.62
C SER A 10 -1.25 -4.29 -11.54
N LEU A 11 -2.30 -3.48 -11.41
CA LEU A 11 -3.50 -3.56 -12.24
C LEU A 11 -3.24 -3.08 -13.66
N ALA A 12 -2.54 -1.95 -13.83
CA ALA A 12 -2.17 -1.43 -15.14
C ALA A 12 -1.24 -2.40 -15.90
N GLY A 13 -0.29 -3.04 -15.20
CA GLY A 13 0.59 -4.07 -15.78
C GLY A 13 -0.14 -5.32 -16.27
N GLN A 14 -1.40 -5.54 -15.85
CA GLN A 14 -2.28 -6.61 -16.33
C GLN A 14 -3.28 -6.11 -17.39
N GLY A 15 -3.12 -4.88 -17.89
CA GLY A 15 -3.96 -4.30 -18.94
C GLY A 15 -5.26 -3.66 -18.46
N ALA A 16 -5.45 -3.48 -17.14
CA ALA A 16 -6.62 -2.79 -16.63
C ALA A 16 -6.54 -1.28 -16.90
N ARG A 17 -7.68 -0.66 -17.19
CA ARG A 17 -7.82 0.81 -17.14
C ARG A 17 -7.96 1.22 -15.66
N VAL A 18 -6.97 1.93 -15.14
CA VAL A 18 -6.93 2.33 -13.72
C VAL A 18 -7.48 3.74 -13.54
N ILE A 19 -8.40 3.87 -12.58
CA ILE A 19 -8.95 5.14 -12.10
C ILE A 19 -8.53 5.31 -10.63
N VAL A 20 -8.06 6.50 -10.28
CA VAL A 20 -7.63 6.85 -8.92
C VAL A 20 -8.59 7.85 -8.29
N THR A 21 -8.89 7.66 -7.02
CA THR A 21 -9.53 8.68 -6.17
C THR A 21 -8.50 9.19 -5.18
N GLU A 22 -8.41 10.51 -5.01
CA GLU A 22 -7.47 11.12 -4.05
C GLU A 22 -8.03 12.43 -3.49
N ILE A 23 -7.67 12.71 -2.24
CA ILE A 23 -7.92 13.97 -1.55
C ILE A 23 -6.68 14.86 -1.55
N ASP A 24 -5.49 14.27 -1.63
CA ASP A 24 -4.23 15.00 -1.64
C ASP A 24 -3.89 15.44 -3.08
N PRO A 25 -3.78 16.74 -3.36
CA PRO A 25 -3.50 17.23 -4.71
C PRO A 25 -2.12 16.80 -5.24
N ILE A 26 -1.13 16.56 -4.37
CA ILE A 26 0.20 16.10 -4.77
C ILE A 26 0.10 14.65 -5.25
N CYS A 27 -0.58 13.79 -4.48
CA CYS A 27 -0.78 12.39 -4.86
C CYS A 27 -1.68 12.26 -6.10
N ALA A 28 -2.72 13.10 -6.22
CA ALA A 28 -3.57 13.16 -7.40
C ALA A 28 -2.78 13.55 -8.65
N LEU A 29 -1.95 14.61 -8.57
CA LEU A 29 -1.09 15.03 -9.67
C LEU A 29 -0.10 13.91 -10.06
N GLN A 30 0.50 13.23 -9.07
CA GLN A 30 1.37 12.07 -9.34
C GLN A 30 0.62 10.98 -10.12
N ALA A 31 -0.60 10.63 -9.73
CA ALA A 31 -1.40 9.65 -10.44
C ALA A 31 -1.71 10.07 -11.89
N SER A 32 -2.07 11.34 -12.10
CA SER A 32 -2.30 11.88 -13.45
C SER A 32 -1.05 11.88 -14.32
N MET A 33 0.14 12.13 -13.74
CA MET A 33 1.41 12.09 -14.47
C MET A 33 1.81 10.68 -14.90
N GLU A 34 1.35 9.64 -14.19
CA GLU A 34 1.48 8.23 -14.61
C GLU A 34 0.43 7.82 -15.67
N GLY A 35 -0.46 8.74 -16.06
CA GLY A 35 -1.52 8.50 -17.04
C GLY A 35 -2.80 7.88 -16.47
N TYR A 36 -2.95 7.83 -15.15
CA TYR A 36 -4.19 7.38 -14.52
C TYR A 36 -5.24 8.49 -14.53
N GLU A 37 -6.48 8.12 -14.84
CA GLU A 37 -7.62 9.03 -14.72
C GLU A 37 -7.92 9.26 -13.24
N VAL A 38 -8.07 10.52 -12.82
CA VAL A 38 -8.39 10.87 -11.43
C VAL A 38 -9.85 11.31 -11.37
N MET A 39 -10.66 10.64 -10.55
CA MET A 39 -12.09 10.88 -10.43
C MET A 39 -12.54 10.92 -8.97
N THR A 40 -13.74 11.43 -8.73
CA THR A 40 -14.39 11.24 -7.43
C THR A 40 -14.90 9.80 -7.30
N MET A 41 -15.04 9.32 -6.06
CA MET A 41 -15.65 8.00 -5.83
C MET A 41 -17.13 7.98 -6.27
N ASP A 42 -17.80 9.14 -6.26
CA ASP A 42 -19.19 9.25 -6.71
C ASP A 42 -19.35 8.99 -8.21
N ASP A 43 -18.40 9.41 -9.02
CA ASP A 43 -18.39 9.16 -10.46
C ASP A 43 -17.79 7.79 -10.79
N ALA A 44 -16.67 7.44 -10.15
CA ALA A 44 -15.97 6.18 -10.39
C ALA A 44 -16.83 4.96 -10.03
N CYS A 45 -17.70 5.07 -9.02
CA CYS A 45 -18.55 3.95 -8.61
C CYS A 45 -19.55 3.51 -9.68
N GLU A 46 -19.92 4.37 -10.63
CA GLU A 46 -20.90 4.04 -11.68
C GLU A 46 -20.26 3.25 -12.83
N ILE A 47 -18.94 3.39 -13.04
CA ILE A 47 -18.23 2.81 -14.18
C ILE A 47 -17.19 1.75 -13.81
N GLY A 48 -16.78 1.65 -12.54
CA GLY A 48 -15.78 0.69 -12.09
C GLY A 48 -16.29 -0.75 -12.04
N ASP A 49 -15.40 -1.70 -12.36
CA ASP A 49 -15.65 -3.14 -12.26
C ASP A 49 -14.97 -3.77 -11.03
N VAL A 50 -13.83 -3.21 -10.60
CA VAL A 50 -13.07 -3.61 -9.42
C VAL A 50 -12.75 -2.38 -8.59
N PHE A 51 -13.02 -2.44 -7.29
CA PHE A 51 -12.82 -1.36 -6.34
C PHE A 51 -11.87 -1.81 -5.24
N VAL A 52 -10.76 -1.09 -5.07
CA VAL A 52 -9.70 -1.39 -4.10
C VAL A 52 -9.47 -0.16 -3.23
N THR A 53 -9.74 -0.24 -1.92
CA THR A 53 -9.44 0.84 -0.97
C THR A 53 -8.00 0.70 -0.43
N THR A 54 -7.25 1.81 -0.39
CA THR A 54 -5.80 1.84 -0.06
C THR A 54 -5.45 3.06 0.82
N THR A 55 -6.39 3.58 1.58
CA THR A 55 -6.33 4.93 2.16
C THR A 55 -5.90 4.98 3.61
N GLY A 56 -6.17 3.93 4.40
CA GLY A 56 -6.08 3.97 5.85
C GLY A 56 -7.13 4.85 6.53
N CYS A 57 -8.17 5.29 5.79
CA CYS A 57 -9.27 6.13 6.29
C CYS A 57 -10.50 5.29 6.69
N CYS A 58 -11.65 5.93 6.85
CA CYS A 58 -12.94 5.26 7.06
C CYS A 58 -13.96 5.71 6.02
N ASP A 59 -14.98 4.88 5.77
CA ASP A 59 -16.15 5.22 4.95
C ASP A 59 -15.85 5.68 3.51
N VAL A 60 -14.71 5.26 2.95
CA VAL A 60 -14.29 5.59 1.57
C VAL A 60 -15.28 5.00 0.57
N ILE A 61 -15.64 3.74 0.75
CA ILE A 61 -16.70 3.08 -0.01
C ILE A 61 -17.93 2.88 0.88
N THR A 62 -18.91 3.74 0.68
CA THR A 62 -20.19 3.70 1.41
C THR A 62 -21.21 2.77 0.74
N VAL A 63 -22.27 2.42 1.47
CA VAL A 63 -23.42 1.71 0.88
C VAL A 63 -24.06 2.48 -0.27
N ARG A 64 -24.02 3.82 -0.24
CA ARG A 64 -24.47 4.67 -1.35
C ARG A 64 -23.69 4.38 -2.63
N HIS A 65 -22.35 4.34 -2.54
CA HIS A 65 -21.49 4.01 -3.68
C HIS A 65 -21.77 2.58 -4.17
N MET A 66 -21.82 1.60 -3.27
CA MET A 66 -22.04 0.20 -3.62
C MET A 66 -23.41 -0.06 -4.29
N ARG A 67 -24.44 0.72 -3.94
CA ARG A 67 -25.74 0.68 -4.62
C ARG A 67 -25.71 1.23 -6.06
N LYS A 68 -24.73 2.05 -6.42
CA LYS A 68 -24.53 2.55 -7.79
C LYS A 68 -23.61 1.69 -8.65
N MET A 69 -22.76 0.85 -8.03
CA MET A 69 -21.87 -0.06 -8.75
C MET A 69 -22.58 -0.96 -9.76
N LYS A 70 -21.85 -1.41 -10.78
CA LYS A 70 -22.34 -2.41 -11.73
C LYS A 70 -22.70 -3.72 -11.03
N ASN A 71 -23.55 -4.52 -11.70
CA ASN A 71 -23.80 -5.88 -11.25
C ASN A 71 -22.51 -6.71 -11.30
N LEU A 72 -22.25 -7.47 -10.24
CA LEU A 72 -21.04 -8.27 -10.02
C LEU A 72 -19.72 -7.49 -9.90
N ALA A 73 -19.79 -6.18 -9.64
CA ALA A 73 -18.60 -5.43 -9.27
C ALA A 73 -17.88 -6.06 -8.06
N ILE A 74 -16.56 -6.10 -8.09
CA ILE A 74 -15.71 -6.64 -7.03
C ILE A 74 -15.28 -5.50 -6.11
N VAL A 75 -15.44 -5.68 -4.81
CA VAL A 75 -15.07 -4.70 -3.78
C VAL A 75 -14.13 -5.36 -2.78
N CYS A 76 -12.96 -4.75 -2.57
CA CYS A 76 -11.98 -5.21 -1.61
C CYS A 76 -11.17 -4.07 -1.00
N ASN A 77 -10.47 -4.39 0.08
CA ASN A 77 -9.63 -3.45 0.82
C ASN A 77 -8.23 -4.03 0.95
N ILE A 78 -7.22 -3.18 0.79
CA ILE A 78 -5.81 -3.52 1.02
C ILE A 78 -5.11 -2.44 1.88
N GLY A 79 -5.88 -1.49 2.44
CA GLY A 79 -5.40 -0.57 3.46
C GLY A 79 -5.47 -1.16 4.86
N HIS A 80 -5.50 -0.33 5.90
CA HIS A 80 -5.10 -0.77 7.24
C HIS A 80 -6.17 -1.60 7.98
N PHE A 81 -7.41 -1.13 8.02
CA PHE A 81 -8.53 -1.76 8.73
C PHE A 81 -9.73 -1.96 7.81
N ASP A 82 -10.70 -2.75 8.26
CA ASP A 82 -11.96 -3.04 7.59
C ASP A 82 -12.91 -1.84 7.46
N SER A 83 -12.62 -0.74 8.17
CA SER A 83 -13.45 0.47 8.22
C SER A 83 -13.44 1.31 6.94
N GLU A 84 -12.54 1.04 5.98
CA GLU A 84 -12.52 1.75 4.69
C GLU A 84 -13.78 1.48 3.84
N ILE A 85 -14.42 0.34 4.06
CA ILE A 85 -15.65 -0.07 3.38
C ILE A 85 -16.75 -0.23 4.43
N GLN A 86 -17.94 0.28 4.16
CA GLN A 86 -19.09 0.13 5.06
C GLN A 86 -19.70 -1.27 5.05
N ILE A 87 -18.94 -2.27 5.49
CA ILE A 87 -19.35 -3.68 5.54
C ILE A 87 -20.50 -3.90 6.52
N GLU A 88 -20.47 -3.27 7.70
CA GLU A 88 -21.56 -3.36 8.68
C GLU A 88 -22.90 -2.94 8.08
N ALA A 89 -22.92 -1.86 7.30
CA ALA A 89 -24.12 -1.36 6.67
C ALA A 89 -24.62 -2.27 5.52
N LEU A 90 -23.80 -3.23 5.07
CA LEU A 90 -24.21 -4.29 4.13
C LEU A 90 -24.81 -5.53 4.81
N LYS A 91 -24.63 -5.74 6.12
CA LYS A 91 -25.11 -6.96 6.82
C LYS A 91 -26.62 -7.15 6.76
N LYS A 92 -27.39 -6.08 6.58
CA LYS A 92 -28.85 -6.13 6.40
C LYS A 92 -29.31 -6.73 5.07
N TYR A 93 -28.41 -6.88 4.10
CA TYR A 93 -28.72 -7.46 2.79
C TYR A 93 -28.48 -8.98 2.80
N LYS A 94 -28.90 -9.67 1.73
CA LYS A 94 -28.69 -11.11 1.61
C LYS A 94 -27.24 -11.40 1.19
N TRP A 95 -26.51 -12.11 2.05
CA TRP A 95 -25.17 -12.63 1.78
C TRP A 95 -25.24 -14.09 1.35
N LEU A 96 -24.46 -14.44 0.33
CA LEU A 96 -24.18 -15.81 -0.06
C LEU A 96 -22.67 -15.99 -0.07
N GLU A 97 -22.15 -16.87 0.77
CA GLU A 97 -20.75 -17.29 0.67
C GLU A 97 -20.57 -18.11 -0.60
N ILE A 98 -19.65 -17.68 -1.47
CA ILE A 98 -19.27 -18.43 -2.67
C ILE A 98 -18.19 -19.46 -2.30
N LYS A 99 -17.20 -19.00 -1.51
CA LYS A 99 -16.12 -19.78 -0.91
C LYS A 99 -15.54 -18.98 0.27
N PRO A 100 -14.63 -19.55 1.09
CA PRO A 100 -14.01 -18.80 2.17
C PRO A 100 -13.46 -17.45 1.71
N GLN A 101 -13.84 -16.39 2.43
CA GLN A 101 -13.44 -15.00 2.18
C GLN A 101 -13.99 -14.38 0.86
N VAL A 102 -14.96 -15.02 0.20
CA VAL A 102 -15.60 -14.48 -1.00
C VAL A 102 -17.11 -14.58 -0.88
N HIS A 103 -17.76 -13.42 -0.82
CA HIS A 103 -19.20 -13.33 -0.61
C HIS A 103 -19.89 -12.57 -1.73
N ARG A 104 -21.09 -13.01 -2.09
CA ARG A 104 -22.00 -12.25 -2.94
C ARG A 104 -23.05 -11.57 -2.08
N VAL A 105 -23.13 -10.25 -2.18
CA VAL A 105 -24.17 -9.44 -1.49
C VAL A 105 -25.25 -9.06 -2.50
N THR A 106 -26.51 -9.29 -2.16
CA THR A 106 -27.66 -9.03 -3.03
C THR A 106 -28.48 -7.85 -2.54
N PHE A 107 -28.59 -6.82 -3.38
CA PHE A 107 -29.43 -5.65 -3.14
C PHE A 107 -30.91 -5.89 -3.50
N PRO A 108 -31.85 -5.05 -3.02
CA PRO A 108 -33.29 -5.23 -3.28
C PRO A 108 -33.68 -5.23 -4.76
N ASN A 109 -32.90 -4.57 -5.63
CA ASN A 109 -33.12 -4.55 -7.08
C ASN A 109 -32.53 -5.79 -7.79
N ASN A 110 -32.24 -6.86 -7.05
CA ASN A 110 -31.59 -8.09 -7.52
C ASN A 110 -30.20 -7.88 -8.14
N LYS A 111 -29.57 -6.72 -7.91
CA LYS A 111 -28.17 -6.49 -8.24
C LYS A 111 -27.28 -7.14 -7.21
N HIS A 112 -26.18 -7.71 -7.67
CA HIS A 112 -25.18 -8.33 -6.83
C HIS A 112 -23.86 -7.55 -6.86
N ILE A 113 -23.10 -7.63 -5.76
CA ILE A 113 -21.67 -7.28 -5.74
C ILE A 113 -20.90 -8.44 -5.11
N ILE A 114 -19.62 -8.52 -5.40
CA ILE A 114 -18.70 -9.49 -4.81
C ILE A 114 -17.84 -8.76 -3.78
N VAL A 115 -17.87 -9.21 -2.54
CA VAL A 115 -17.07 -8.67 -1.45
C VAL A 115 -15.99 -9.68 -1.07
N LEU A 116 -14.74 -9.22 -1.06
CA LEU A 116 -13.58 -10.04 -0.69
C LEU A 116 -13.17 -9.77 0.76
N ALA A 117 -12.80 -10.84 1.47
CA ALA A 117 -12.31 -10.85 2.85
C ALA A 117 -13.20 -10.08 3.85
N GLU A 118 -14.48 -9.91 3.54
CA GLU A 118 -15.42 -9.09 4.32
C GLU A 118 -14.87 -7.68 4.61
N GLY A 119 -14.16 -7.10 3.64
CA GLY A 119 -13.54 -5.77 3.75
C GLY A 119 -12.22 -5.71 4.54
N ARG A 120 -11.72 -6.83 5.07
CA ARG A 120 -10.35 -6.91 5.62
C ARG A 120 -9.31 -6.96 4.51
N LEU A 121 -8.03 -6.91 4.90
CA LEU A 121 -6.85 -6.97 4.01
C LEU A 121 -6.93 -8.15 3.02
N VAL A 122 -7.22 -7.85 1.76
CA VAL A 122 -7.51 -8.85 0.72
C VAL A 122 -6.29 -9.69 0.33
N ASN A 123 -5.09 -9.10 0.34
CA ASN A 123 -3.85 -9.79 0.02
C ASN A 123 -3.49 -10.86 1.06
N LEU A 124 -3.88 -10.66 2.32
CA LEU A 124 -3.69 -11.62 3.40
C LEU A 124 -4.88 -12.57 3.53
N GLY A 125 -6.11 -12.06 3.37
CA GLY A 125 -7.33 -12.85 3.54
C GLY A 125 -7.61 -13.78 2.36
N CYS A 126 -7.26 -13.38 1.14
CA CYS A 126 -7.55 -14.15 -0.08
C CYS A 126 -6.28 -14.69 -0.77
N ALA A 127 -5.10 -14.40 -0.23
CA ALA A 127 -3.82 -14.90 -0.73
C ALA A 127 -2.83 -15.08 0.43
N THR A 128 -1.54 -14.81 0.22
CA THR A 128 -0.46 -15.10 1.20
C THR A 128 0.34 -13.85 1.60
N GLY A 129 -0.18 -12.65 1.31
CA GLY A 129 0.50 -11.39 1.60
C GLY A 129 1.68 -11.10 0.67
N HIS A 130 2.62 -10.29 1.16
CA HIS A 130 3.81 -9.94 0.40
C HIS A 130 4.79 -11.12 0.30
N PRO A 131 5.51 -11.27 -0.83
CA PRO A 131 6.55 -12.29 -0.98
C PRO A 131 7.66 -12.16 0.05
N SER A 132 8.31 -13.29 0.38
CA SER A 132 9.36 -13.36 1.41
C SER A 132 10.51 -12.38 1.20
N PHE A 133 10.89 -12.09 -0.06
CA PHE A 133 11.97 -11.14 -0.35
C PHE A 133 11.61 -9.71 0.07
N VAL A 134 10.37 -9.27 -0.18
CA VAL A 134 9.89 -7.95 0.26
C VAL A 134 9.82 -7.93 1.79
N MET A 135 9.27 -8.98 2.41
CA MET A 135 9.17 -9.09 3.87
C MET A 135 10.55 -9.14 4.56
N SER A 136 11.57 -9.69 3.90
CA SER A 136 12.95 -9.71 4.40
C SER A 136 13.49 -8.30 4.67
N ASN A 137 13.12 -7.32 3.85
CA ASN A 137 13.54 -5.92 4.04
C ASN A 137 12.93 -5.37 5.34
N SER A 138 11.61 -5.51 5.50
CA SER A 138 10.88 -5.07 6.69
C SER A 138 11.34 -5.77 7.96
N PHE A 139 11.55 -7.08 7.91
CA PHE A 139 11.98 -7.86 9.08
C PHE A 139 13.45 -7.63 9.42
N THR A 140 14.32 -7.33 8.46
CA THR A 140 15.68 -6.88 8.76
C THR A 140 15.65 -5.55 9.52
N ASN A 141 14.81 -4.59 9.10
CA ASN A 141 14.60 -3.34 9.82
C ASN A 141 14.11 -3.58 11.26
N GLN A 142 13.12 -4.47 11.44
CA GLN A 142 12.64 -4.85 12.78
C GLN A 142 13.75 -5.44 13.65
N THR A 143 14.53 -6.39 13.13
CA THR A 143 15.65 -6.99 13.88
C THR A 143 16.71 -5.96 14.26
N ILE A 144 17.09 -5.08 13.34
CA ILE A 144 18.08 -4.02 13.62
C ILE A 144 17.52 -3.06 14.68
N ALA A 145 16.26 -2.64 14.58
CA ALA A 145 15.63 -1.77 15.57
C ALA A 145 15.58 -2.43 16.96
N GLN A 146 15.29 -3.73 17.03
CA GLN A 146 15.30 -4.47 18.30
C GLN A 146 16.72 -4.52 18.90
N ILE A 147 17.75 -4.77 18.08
CA ILE A 147 19.15 -4.76 18.54
C ILE A 147 19.57 -3.38 19.06
N GLU A 148 19.20 -2.31 18.34
CA GLU A 148 19.51 -0.93 18.71
C GLU A 148 18.85 -0.55 20.04
N MET A 149 17.53 -0.74 20.13
CA MET A 149 16.75 -0.43 21.32
C MET A 149 17.20 -1.24 22.53
N TYR A 150 17.55 -2.52 22.36
CA TYR A 150 17.98 -3.37 23.46
C TYR A 150 19.36 -2.96 24.01
N ASN A 151 20.31 -2.62 23.14
CA ASN A 151 21.67 -2.30 23.58
C ASN A 151 21.85 -0.84 24.02
N ASN A 152 21.04 0.09 23.49
CA ASN A 152 21.22 1.53 23.68
C ASN A 152 19.99 2.21 24.31
N VAL A 153 19.25 1.50 25.18
CA VAL A 153 17.99 1.99 25.82
C VAL A 153 18.10 3.43 26.36
N ASN A 154 19.23 3.78 26.98
CA ASN A 154 19.44 5.09 27.60
C ASN A 154 19.55 6.24 26.59
N ASP A 155 19.88 5.95 25.33
CA ASP A 155 20.01 6.94 24.25
C ASP A 155 18.65 7.30 23.64
N TYR A 156 17.59 6.55 23.99
CA TYR A 156 16.24 6.72 23.48
C TYR A 156 15.24 7.03 24.61
N PRO A 157 15.15 8.29 25.06
CA PRO A 157 14.05 8.76 25.90
C PRO A 157 12.69 8.44 25.29
N VAL A 158 11.61 8.49 26.06
CA VAL A 158 10.24 8.21 25.55
C VAL A 158 9.95 9.09 24.33
N GLY A 159 9.71 8.44 23.18
CA GLY A 159 9.51 9.12 21.90
C GLY A 159 9.34 8.13 20.75
N VAL A 160 9.06 8.67 19.56
CA VAL A 160 9.00 7.90 18.31
C VAL A 160 10.25 8.22 17.50
N TYR A 161 10.99 7.17 17.15
CA TYR A 161 12.26 7.29 16.43
C TYR A 161 12.18 6.54 15.10
N THR A 162 12.89 7.07 14.11
CA THR A 162 13.15 6.38 12.85
C THR A 162 14.54 5.76 12.90
N ILE A 163 14.72 4.65 12.18
CA ILE A 163 16.03 4.00 12.06
C ILE A 163 17.03 5.00 11.44
N PRO A 164 18.25 5.15 12.01
CA PRO A 164 19.29 5.97 11.41
C PRO A 164 19.56 5.60 9.95
N LYS A 165 19.76 6.61 9.10
CA LYS A 165 19.89 6.41 7.65
C LYS A 165 20.97 5.42 7.24
N LEU A 166 22.09 5.38 7.96
CA LEU A 166 23.16 4.42 7.71
C LEU A 166 22.72 2.96 7.90
N LEU A 167 21.82 2.70 8.85
CA LEU A 167 21.25 1.38 9.09
C LEU A 167 20.19 1.03 8.03
N ASP A 168 19.41 2.00 7.58
CA ASP A 168 18.48 1.81 6.45
C ASP A 168 19.24 1.45 5.16
N GLU A 169 20.33 2.17 4.86
CA GLU A 169 21.24 1.83 3.75
C GLU A 169 21.89 0.44 3.92
N LYS A 170 22.17 0.03 5.16
CA LYS A 170 22.67 -1.32 5.45
C LYS A 170 21.61 -2.38 5.12
N VAL A 171 20.34 -2.15 5.44
CA VAL A 171 19.25 -3.06 5.03
C VAL A 171 19.23 -3.21 3.52
N ALA A 172 19.23 -2.12 2.76
CA ALA A 172 19.26 -2.18 1.30
C ALA A 172 20.49 -2.97 0.79
N ARG A 173 21.69 -2.65 1.30
CA ARG A 173 22.96 -3.29 0.91
C ARG A 173 22.96 -4.81 1.11
N LEU A 174 22.34 -5.30 2.20
CA LEU A 174 22.23 -6.74 2.49
C LEU A 174 21.43 -7.51 1.44
N HIS A 175 20.50 -6.85 0.73
CA HIS A 175 19.62 -7.51 -0.24
C HIS A 175 20.18 -7.48 -1.68
N LEU A 176 21.09 -6.56 -2.00
CA LEU A 176 21.60 -6.36 -3.38
C LEU A 176 22.28 -7.59 -3.97
N GLY A 177 23.05 -8.33 -3.16
CA GLY A 177 23.77 -9.52 -3.61
C GLY A 177 22.82 -10.61 -4.14
N LYS A 178 21.63 -10.76 -3.53
CA LYS A 178 20.62 -11.74 -3.99
C LYS A 178 20.04 -11.39 -5.36
N LEU A 179 20.07 -10.11 -5.73
CA LEU A 179 19.59 -9.59 -7.01
C LEU A 179 20.72 -9.50 -8.06
N ASN A 180 21.94 -9.97 -7.74
CA ASN A 180 23.14 -9.81 -8.56
C ASN A 180 23.49 -8.34 -8.88
N VAL A 181 23.09 -7.41 -8.01
CA VAL A 181 23.40 -5.99 -8.16
C VAL A 181 24.82 -5.73 -7.63
N LYS A 182 25.66 -5.14 -8.48
CA LYS A 182 26.98 -4.64 -8.10
C LYS A 182 26.89 -3.13 -7.89
N LEU A 183 27.35 -2.68 -6.73
CA LEU A 183 27.27 -1.26 -6.35
C LEU A 183 28.60 -0.56 -6.65
N ASP A 184 28.53 0.61 -7.27
CA ASP A 184 29.70 1.48 -7.42
C ASP A 184 30.14 2.07 -6.07
N THR A 185 31.43 2.39 -5.96
CA THR A 185 32.01 3.07 -4.79
C THR A 185 32.46 4.46 -5.17
N LEU A 186 32.12 5.47 -4.35
CA LEU A 186 32.61 6.83 -4.56
C LEU A 186 34.13 6.89 -4.44
N SER A 187 34.80 7.45 -5.44
CA SER A 187 36.19 7.88 -5.29
C SER A 187 36.31 8.99 -4.25
N ARG A 188 37.50 9.16 -3.68
CA ARG A 188 37.81 10.27 -2.75
C ARG A 188 37.46 11.65 -3.35
N LYS A 189 37.66 11.83 -4.66
CA LYS A 189 37.32 13.07 -5.36
C LYS A 189 35.81 13.31 -5.37
N GLN A 190 35.01 12.28 -5.67
CA GLN A 190 33.55 12.39 -5.70
C GLN A 190 32.96 12.60 -4.30
N SER A 191 33.42 11.85 -3.30
CA SER A 191 33.00 12.03 -1.90
C SER A 191 33.24 13.46 -1.41
N LYS A 192 34.44 14.02 -1.66
CA LYS A 192 34.74 15.43 -1.35
C LYS A 192 33.85 16.42 -2.12
N TYR A 193 33.58 16.15 -3.39
CA TYR A 193 32.73 17.01 -4.22
C TYR A 193 31.28 17.05 -3.74
N LEU A 194 30.73 15.89 -3.37
CA LEU A 194 29.35 15.75 -2.89
C LEU A 194 29.19 16.13 -1.42
N GLY A 195 30.29 16.17 -0.65
CA GLY A 195 30.24 16.41 0.79
C GLY A 195 29.65 15.24 1.58
N VAL A 196 29.74 14.01 1.07
CA VAL A 196 29.24 12.79 1.73
C VAL A 196 30.36 11.76 1.88
N PRO A 197 30.40 10.95 2.96
CA PRO A 197 31.39 9.88 3.11
C PRO A 197 31.27 8.83 2.00
N SER A 198 32.36 8.11 1.69
CA SER A 198 32.33 7.02 0.70
C SER A 198 31.48 5.83 1.13
N GLU A 199 31.23 5.70 2.43
CA GLU A 199 30.46 4.61 3.05
C GLU A 199 29.02 5.00 3.39
N GLY A 200 28.64 6.26 3.10
CA GLY A 200 27.36 6.86 3.48
C GLY A 200 27.35 7.50 4.88
N PRO A 201 26.19 8.00 5.34
CA PRO A 201 24.94 8.08 4.60
C PRO A 201 25.03 9.00 3.37
N TYR A 202 24.36 8.63 2.29
CA TYR A 202 24.48 9.28 0.98
C TYR A 202 23.47 10.40 0.72
N LYS A 203 22.52 10.59 1.63
CA LYS A 203 21.40 11.54 1.49
C LYS A 203 21.13 12.24 2.82
N PRO A 204 20.61 13.48 2.79
CA PRO A 204 20.16 14.15 4.01
C PRO A 204 18.87 13.51 4.55
N ASP A 205 18.53 13.80 5.81
CA ASP A 205 17.40 13.17 6.49
C ASP A 205 16.04 13.48 5.87
N HIS A 206 15.86 14.70 5.35
CA HIS A 206 14.62 15.14 4.70
C HIS A 206 14.42 14.61 3.26
N TYR A 207 15.34 13.79 2.77
CA TYR A 207 15.25 13.22 1.43
C TYR A 207 14.13 12.17 1.38
N ARG A 208 13.30 12.21 0.33
CA ARG A 208 12.03 11.46 0.30
C ARG A 208 12.15 9.97 -0.03
N TYR A 209 13.28 9.56 -0.62
CA TYR A 209 13.83 8.19 -0.78
C TYR A 209 15.22 8.31 -1.35
#